data_AF-A0A1S8DK28-F1
#
_entry.id   AF-A0A1S8DK28-F1
#
_cell.length_a   1.000
_cell.length_b   1.000
_cell.length_c   1.000
_cell.angle_alpha   90.00
_cell.angle_beta   90.00
_cell.angle_gamma   90.00
#
_symmetry.space_group_name_H-M   'P 1'
#
loop_
_entity.id
_entity.type
_entity.pdbx_description
1 polymer ?
#
loop_
_entity_poly.entity_id
_entity_poly.type
_entity_poly.pdbx_seq_one_letter_code
_entity_poly.pdbx_strand_id
1 'polypeptide(L)'
;MSGVSFMERLLDGVEVAWKQLDDVGEFLRGKRFVKADMMPEGIPCIHYGEMYTHFGVWADQAKSFLDTAVASKLRFANPGDVIIVAAGETIEDIGNGTAWLGASDVVFHDACFSFKSELDPKYVAYYLRTNLFKEQIKSSVSSGKISSINAKGLGKAEIPVPCPENPKKSLEIQAEIVRILDAFTAFTAELTAELTAELTARKKQYQYYRDKLLSFKKGDVEWKTLGDISEINTGQKPTEILSDETAFDYINAGTTRSGYAIGSNCEGDTVTTPSRGQGGIGFVGYQKEPFWLGPLCYKIRSADETVLINKYLFYFLQSNNELILGLKKEGGVPAVNKSDLAKLKIPVPSFDNQIHIVTILDKFDALTNSISEGLPREIELRQKQYEYYRDLLLSFLKPDAEVAA
;
A
#
# COMPACT_ATOMS: atom_id res chain seq x y z
N MET A 1 24.09 -33.71 2.58
CA MET A 1 24.24 -33.20 3.95
C MET A 1 22.87 -32.76 4.43
N SER A 2 22.47 -33.28 5.59
CA SER A 2 21.11 -33.30 6.14
C SER A 2 20.42 -31.94 6.16
N GLY A 3 19.52 -31.72 5.19
CA GLY A 3 18.76 -30.47 5.02
C GLY A 3 17.51 -30.45 5.90
N VAL A 4 17.69 -30.58 7.21
CA VAL A 4 16.61 -30.33 8.18
C VAL A 4 16.28 -28.83 8.08
N SER A 5 15.03 -28.51 7.78
CA SER A 5 14.50 -27.14 7.67
C SER A 5 14.88 -26.33 8.92
N PHE A 6 15.15 -25.03 8.79
CA PHE A 6 15.39 -24.16 9.96
C PHE A 6 14.24 -24.27 10.97
N MET A 7 13.01 -24.44 10.48
CA MET A 7 11.81 -24.68 11.30
C MET A 7 11.88 -26.02 12.03
N GLU A 8 12.32 -27.10 11.37
CA GLU A 8 12.48 -28.41 12.01
C GLU A 8 13.58 -28.39 13.08
N ARG A 9 14.62 -27.55 12.92
CA ARG A 9 15.66 -27.35 13.95
C ARG A 9 15.21 -26.45 15.10
N LEU A 10 14.43 -25.40 14.80
CA LEU A 10 13.88 -24.49 15.79
C LEU A 10 12.81 -25.20 16.64
N LEU A 11 12.03 -26.06 16.01
CA LEU A 11 10.94 -26.79 16.65
C LEU A 11 11.36 -28.15 17.17
N ASP A 12 12.42 -28.81 16.69
CA ASP A 12 12.96 -30.07 17.24
C ASP A 12 11.91 -31.11 17.71
N GLY A 13 10.87 -31.37 16.90
CA GLY A 13 9.79 -32.29 17.28
C GLY A 13 8.97 -31.85 18.51
N VAL A 14 8.98 -30.56 18.85
CA VAL A 14 8.20 -29.95 19.92
C VAL A 14 6.73 -30.18 19.65
N GLU A 15 6.08 -30.83 20.62
CA GLU A 15 4.64 -30.94 20.66
C GLU A 15 4.01 -29.54 20.74
N VAL A 16 3.05 -29.28 19.85
CA VAL A 16 2.30 -28.01 19.79
C VAL A 16 0.83 -28.34 19.99
N ALA A 17 0.20 -27.71 20.99
CA ALA A 17 -1.24 -27.76 21.17
C ALA A 17 -1.89 -26.48 20.66
N TRP A 18 -2.91 -26.60 19.82
CA TRP A 18 -3.76 -25.49 19.43
C TRP A 18 -4.85 -25.33 20.50
N LYS A 19 -4.84 -24.20 21.20
CA LYS A 19 -5.79 -23.90 22.29
C LYS A 19 -6.62 -22.68 21.93
N GLN A 20 -7.90 -22.66 22.28
CA GLN A 20 -8.72 -21.47 22.09
C GLN A 20 -8.19 -20.33 22.97
N LEU A 21 -8.31 -19.08 22.50
CA LEU A 21 -7.88 -17.92 23.28
C LEU A 21 -8.60 -17.84 24.64
N ASP A 22 -9.86 -18.28 24.71
CA ASP A 22 -10.61 -18.38 25.97
C ASP A 22 -10.02 -19.43 26.95
N ASP A 23 -9.27 -20.42 26.46
CA ASP A 23 -8.65 -21.46 27.30
C ASP A 23 -7.27 -21.03 27.84
N VAL A 24 -6.64 -20.02 27.24
CA VAL A 24 -5.28 -19.58 27.59
C VAL A 24 -5.21 -18.19 28.20
N GLY A 25 -6.30 -17.43 28.18
CA GLY A 25 -6.33 -16.09 28.74
C GLY A 25 -7.72 -15.49 28.89
N GLU A 26 -7.76 -14.28 29.42
CA GLU A 26 -9.00 -13.56 29.73
C GLU A 26 -9.07 -12.24 28.95
N PHE A 27 -10.24 -11.94 28.40
CA PHE A 27 -10.53 -10.67 27.74
C PHE A 27 -11.21 -9.69 28.69
N LEU A 28 -10.69 -8.48 28.79
CA LEU A 28 -11.34 -7.36 29.47
C LEU A 28 -11.64 -6.24 28.47
N ARG A 29 -12.89 -5.83 28.37
CA ARG A 29 -13.26 -4.69 27.50
C ARG A 29 -12.88 -3.36 28.16
N GLY A 30 -12.31 -2.47 27.36
CA GLY A 30 -11.97 -1.12 27.79
C GLY A 30 -13.21 -0.26 28.08
N LYS A 31 -12.97 0.96 28.54
CA LYS A 31 -14.02 1.96 28.76
C LYS A 31 -13.77 3.19 27.90
N ARG A 32 -14.86 3.82 27.47
CA ARG A 32 -14.80 4.95 26.55
C ARG A 32 -14.18 6.17 27.22
N PHE A 33 -13.25 6.80 26.52
CA PHE A 33 -12.74 8.15 26.74
C PHE A 33 -12.50 8.77 25.36
N VAL A 34 -12.55 10.10 25.24
CA VAL A 34 -12.42 10.78 23.94
C VAL A 34 -11.07 11.47 23.82
N LYS A 35 -10.70 11.85 22.59
CA LYS A 35 -9.46 12.61 22.34
C LYS A 35 -9.33 13.89 23.16
N ALA A 36 -10.44 14.53 23.50
CA ALA A 36 -10.45 15.73 24.34
C ALA A 36 -10.08 15.46 25.81
N ASP A 37 -10.17 14.21 26.27
CA ASP A 37 -9.75 13.80 27.62
C ASP A 37 -8.22 13.55 27.68
N MET A 38 -7.56 13.43 26.52
CA MET A 38 -6.15 13.07 26.40
C MET A 38 -5.24 14.29 26.56
N MET A 39 -4.15 14.11 27.28
CA MET A 39 -3.17 15.14 27.61
C MET A 39 -1.72 14.65 27.42
N PRO A 40 -0.73 15.57 27.37
CA PRO A 40 0.67 15.21 27.15
C PRO A 40 1.36 14.51 28.32
N GLU A 41 0.80 14.57 29.54
CA GLU A 41 1.36 13.98 30.76
C GLU A 41 0.23 13.54 31.71
N GLY A 42 0.49 12.57 32.59
CA GLY A 42 -0.51 12.05 33.54
C GLY A 42 -0.50 10.52 33.63
N ILE A 43 -1.68 9.91 33.72
CA ILE A 43 -1.85 8.44 33.73
C ILE A 43 -1.83 7.93 32.29
N PRO A 44 -0.95 6.97 31.93
CA PRO A 44 -0.79 6.52 30.54
C PRO A 44 -2.09 5.92 29.99
N CYS A 45 -2.39 6.21 28.73
CA CYS A 45 -3.53 5.64 28.03
C CYS A 45 -3.22 5.24 26.58
N ILE A 46 -4.03 4.33 26.05
CA ILE A 46 -4.02 3.89 24.65
C ILE A 46 -5.42 4.08 24.08
N HIS A 47 -5.54 5.05 23.18
CA HIS A 47 -6.75 5.25 22.40
C HIS A 47 -6.70 4.37 21.14
N TYR A 48 -7.83 3.79 20.72
CA TYR A 48 -7.87 2.88 19.56
C TYR A 48 -7.26 3.50 18.28
N GLY A 49 -7.45 4.80 18.05
CA GLY A 49 -6.85 5.50 16.91
C GLY A 49 -5.31 5.59 16.96
N GLU A 50 -4.69 5.43 18.11
CA GLU A 50 -3.22 5.41 18.25
C GLU A 50 -2.65 4.03 17.92
N MET A 51 -3.45 2.96 18.05
CA MET A 51 -3.07 1.62 17.65
C MET A 51 -2.76 1.53 16.15
N TYR A 52 -3.41 2.35 15.33
CA TYR A 52 -3.20 2.37 13.87
C TYR A 52 -2.05 3.29 13.44
N THR A 53 -1.68 4.26 14.28
CA THR A 53 -0.84 5.38 13.86
C THR A 53 0.48 5.46 14.61
N HIS A 54 0.62 4.74 15.72
CA HIS A 54 1.78 4.87 16.58
C HIS A 54 2.25 3.53 17.16
N PHE A 55 1.33 2.71 17.64
CA PHE A 55 1.71 1.46 18.30
C PHE A 55 1.87 0.31 17.30
N GLY A 56 2.98 -0.41 17.41
CA GLY A 56 3.29 -1.60 16.62
C GLY A 56 2.90 -2.88 17.37
N VAL A 57 3.73 -3.92 17.22
CA VAL A 57 3.55 -5.22 17.89
C VAL A 57 3.60 -5.08 19.41
N TRP A 58 4.40 -4.15 19.91
CA TRP A 58 4.54 -3.88 21.34
C TRP A 58 4.76 -2.38 21.60
N ALA A 59 4.57 -1.97 22.84
CA ALA A 59 4.86 -0.63 23.31
C ALA A 59 5.26 -0.67 24.80
N ASP A 60 6.32 0.03 25.17
CA ASP A 60 6.78 0.23 26.55
C ASP A 60 6.57 1.66 27.06
N GLN A 61 6.09 2.55 26.19
CA GLN A 61 5.78 3.93 26.51
C GLN A 61 4.43 4.31 25.93
N ALA A 62 3.67 5.10 26.69
CA ALA A 62 2.44 5.68 26.21
C ALA A 62 2.74 6.98 25.47
N LYS A 63 1.98 7.24 24.40
CA LYS A 63 2.00 8.51 23.69
C LYS A 63 1.17 9.58 24.38
N SER A 64 0.08 9.15 25.00
CA SER A 64 -0.96 10.00 25.53
C SER A 64 -1.31 9.59 26.95
N PHE A 65 -1.84 10.55 27.68
CA PHE A 65 -2.13 10.41 29.10
C PHE A 65 -3.51 10.96 29.43
N LEU A 66 -4.02 10.61 30.60
CA LEU A 66 -5.28 11.09 31.15
C LEU A 66 -5.06 11.71 32.52
N ASP A 67 -5.94 12.64 32.87
CA ASP A 67 -6.04 13.14 34.24
C ASP A 67 -6.43 12.00 35.21
N THR A 68 -5.92 12.09 36.44
CA THR A 68 -6.13 11.06 37.48
C THR A 68 -7.62 10.86 37.79
N ALA A 69 -8.43 11.93 37.83
CA ALA A 69 -9.85 11.84 38.13
C ALA A 69 -10.63 11.12 37.01
N VAL A 70 -10.20 11.28 35.76
CA VAL A 70 -10.78 10.55 34.61
C VAL A 70 -10.34 9.09 34.65
N ALA A 71 -9.04 8.84 34.76
CA ALA A 71 -8.46 7.50 34.76
C ALA A 71 -9.02 6.59 35.85
N SER A 72 -9.30 7.13 37.05
CA SER A 72 -9.87 6.39 38.19
C SER A 72 -11.20 5.67 37.89
N LYS A 73 -11.92 6.06 36.84
CA LYS A 73 -13.23 5.49 36.45
C LYS A 73 -13.11 4.47 35.32
N LEU A 74 -11.92 4.34 34.72
CA LEU A 74 -11.66 3.57 33.52
C LEU A 74 -11.12 2.16 33.86
N ARG A 75 -10.67 1.44 32.84
CA ARG A 75 -10.09 0.10 32.96
C ARG A 75 -8.63 0.16 32.58
N PHE A 76 -7.84 -0.65 33.28
CA PHE A 76 -6.40 -0.73 33.13
C PHE A 76 -6.01 -2.10 32.59
N ALA A 77 -5.05 -2.10 31.68
CA ALA A 77 -4.29 -3.26 31.27
C ALA A 77 -2.96 -3.25 32.03
N ASN A 78 -2.49 -4.42 32.45
CA ASN A 78 -1.22 -4.57 33.15
C ASN A 78 -0.05 -4.67 32.15
N PRO A 79 1.19 -4.37 32.58
CA PRO A 79 2.37 -4.82 31.86
C PRO A 79 2.31 -6.33 31.64
N GLY A 80 2.45 -6.76 30.39
CA GLY A 80 2.25 -8.14 29.95
C GLY A 80 0.90 -8.42 29.30
N ASP A 81 -0.07 -7.50 29.34
CA ASP A 81 -1.33 -7.66 28.62
C ASP A 81 -1.17 -7.27 27.14
N VAL A 82 -1.98 -7.89 26.27
CA VAL A 82 -2.07 -7.52 24.85
C VAL A 82 -3.35 -6.73 24.59
N ILE A 83 -3.22 -5.49 24.11
CA ILE A 83 -4.36 -4.64 23.78
C ILE A 83 -4.79 -4.90 22.34
N ILE A 84 -5.98 -5.45 22.16
CA ILE A 84 -6.53 -5.93 20.89
C ILE A 84 -7.59 -4.97 20.36
N VAL A 85 -7.47 -4.59 19.10
CA VAL A 85 -8.47 -3.78 18.40
C VAL A 85 -9.75 -4.60 18.21
N ALA A 86 -10.86 -4.09 18.73
CA ALA A 86 -12.17 -4.74 18.66
C ALA A 86 -13.14 -4.04 17.70
N ALA A 87 -12.91 -2.76 17.39
CA ALA A 87 -13.75 -1.99 16.47
C ALA A 87 -12.96 -0.92 15.72
N GLY A 88 -13.29 -0.71 14.44
CA GLY A 88 -12.58 0.19 13.53
C GLY A 88 -13.26 0.31 12.17
N GLU A 89 -12.75 1.20 11.31
CA GLU A 89 -13.26 1.38 9.94
C GLU A 89 -12.66 0.35 8.97
N THR A 90 -11.42 -0.08 9.22
CA THR A 90 -10.68 -1.07 8.44
C THR A 90 -10.90 -2.47 9.03
N ILE A 91 -11.33 -3.43 8.22
CA ILE A 91 -11.58 -4.81 8.69
C ILE A 91 -10.26 -5.50 9.04
N GLU A 92 -9.21 -5.24 8.27
CA GLU A 92 -7.88 -5.83 8.38
C GLU A 92 -7.22 -5.50 9.73
N ASP A 93 -7.60 -4.37 10.33
CA ASP A 93 -7.10 -3.93 11.63
C ASP A 93 -7.77 -4.65 12.82
N ILE A 94 -8.98 -5.19 12.63
CA ILE A 94 -9.74 -5.88 13.67
C ILE A 94 -8.97 -7.12 14.14
N GLY A 95 -8.79 -7.25 15.45
CA GLY A 95 -8.04 -8.33 16.07
C GLY A 95 -6.53 -8.11 16.15
N ASN A 96 -5.96 -7.03 15.56
CA ASN A 96 -4.55 -6.71 15.79
C ASN A 96 -4.32 -6.34 17.26
N GLY A 97 -3.24 -6.89 17.86
CA GLY A 97 -2.92 -6.69 19.28
C GLY A 97 -1.58 -6.00 19.53
N THR A 98 -1.46 -5.14 20.54
CA THR A 98 -0.18 -4.57 20.97
C THR A 98 0.16 -5.07 22.37
N ALA A 99 1.31 -5.73 22.51
CA ALA A 99 1.86 -6.11 23.80
C ALA A 99 2.26 -4.86 24.60
N TRP A 100 1.61 -4.63 25.75
CA TRP A 100 1.97 -3.55 26.63
C TRP A 100 3.09 -3.98 27.57
N LEU A 101 4.26 -3.36 27.45
CA LEU A 101 5.47 -3.65 28.22
C LEU A 101 5.92 -2.44 29.05
N GLY A 102 5.01 -1.50 29.30
CA GLY A 102 5.33 -0.29 30.04
C GLY A 102 5.65 -0.55 31.51
N ALA A 103 6.30 0.43 32.15
CA ALA A 103 6.66 0.35 33.56
C ALA A 103 5.46 0.41 34.53
N SER A 104 4.28 0.79 34.04
CA SER A 104 3.04 0.91 34.80
C SER A 104 1.85 0.39 34.00
N ASP A 105 0.73 0.16 34.69
CA ASP A 105 -0.56 -0.10 34.07
C ASP A 105 -0.98 1.03 33.10
N VAL A 106 -1.80 0.69 32.12
CA VAL A 106 -2.26 1.63 31.07
C VAL A 106 -3.77 1.60 30.89
N VAL A 107 -4.39 2.76 30.75
CA VAL A 107 -5.82 2.87 30.46
C VAL A 107 -6.09 2.58 28.98
N PHE A 108 -7.17 1.88 28.65
CA PHE A 108 -7.49 1.54 27.25
C PHE A 108 -8.96 1.69 26.86
N HIS A 109 -9.16 2.05 25.59
CA HIS A 109 -10.45 2.49 25.02
C HIS A 109 -11.46 1.34 24.86
N ASP A 110 -12.77 1.62 24.81
CA ASP A 110 -13.85 0.61 24.70
C ASP A 110 -13.97 -0.07 23.32
N ALA A 111 -13.25 0.46 22.35
CA ALA A 111 -13.00 -0.15 21.05
C ALA A 111 -11.83 -1.15 21.07
N CYS A 112 -11.30 -1.45 22.26
CA CYS A 112 -10.25 -2.43 22.49
C CYS A 112 -10.64 -3.42 23.59
N PHE A 113 -10.03 -4.60 23.53
CA PHE A 113 -9.91 -5.53 24.66
C PHE A 113 -8.48 -5.52 25.16
N SER A 114 -8.26 -5.72 26.46
CA SER A 114 -7.00 -6.31 26.92
C SER A 114 -7.16 -7.82 26.96
N PHE A 115 -6.10 -8.53 26.60
CA PHE A 115 -6.00 -9.98 26.68
C PHE A 115 -4.84 -10.32 27.61
N LYS A 116 -5.19 -10.96 28.73
CA LYS A 116 -4.24 -11.36 29.77
C LYS A 116 -4.04 -12.86 29.71
N SER A 117 -2.79 -13.31 29.58
CA SER A 117 -2.44 -14.73 29.49
C SER A 117 -1.06 -14.99 30.09
N GLU A 118 -0.72 -16.26 30.30
CA GLU A 118 0.62 -16.69 30.71
C GLU A 118 1.59 -16.86 29.53
N LEU A 119 1.14 -16.59 28.29
CA LEU A 119 1.98 -16.62 27.10
C LEU A 119 2.85 -15.36 26.99
N ASP A 120 3.94 -15.44 26.23
CA ASP A 120 4.72 -14.25 25.92
C ASP A 120 3.84 -13.23 25.18
N PRO A 121 3.72 -11.98 25.66
CA PRO A 121 2.79 -11.03 25.10
C PRO A 121 3.16 -10.59 23.68
N LYS A 122 4.46 -10.53 23.35
CA LYS A 122 4.89 -10.25 21.98
C LYS A 122 4.57 -11.43 21.08
N TYR A 123 4.74 -12.66 21.54
CA TYR A 123 4.35 -13.86 20.79
C TYR A 123 2.86 -13.81 20.42
N VAL A 124 2.00 -13.53 21.40
CA VAL A 124 0.55 -13.34 21.16
C VAL A 124 0.31 -12.20 20.17
N ALA A 125 0.92 -11.02 20.39
CA ALA A 125 0.73 -9.88 19.49
C ALA A 125 1.18 -10.16 18.04
N TYR A 126 2.29 -10.89 17.85
CA TYR A 126 2.72 -11.35 16.53
C TYR A 126 1.72 -12.32 15.91
N TYR A 127 1.23 -13.30 16.68
CA TYR A 127 0.26 -14.28 16.21
C TYR A 127 -1.05 -13.63 15.74
N LEU A 128 -1.54 -12.64 16.47
CA LEU A 128 -2.76 -11.90 16.14
C LEU A 128 -2.69 -11.10 14.81
N ARG A 129 -1.50 -10.99 14.21
CA ARG A 129 -1.28 -10.36 12.89
C ARG A 129 -1.12 -11.38 11.76
N THR A 130 -1.12 -12.68 12.06
CA THR A 130 -0.99 -13.72 11.03
C THR A 130 -2.25 -13.86 10.20
N ASN A 131 -2.12 -14.25 8.93
CA ASN A 131 -3.30 -14.56 8.10
C ASN A 131 -4.12 -15.72 8.68
N LEU A 132 -3.45 -16.67 9.34
CA LEU A 132 -4.09 -17.79 10.00
C LEU A 132 -5.07 -17.34 11.10
N PHE A 133 -4.67 -16.39 11.95
CA PHE A 133 -5.56 -15.83 12.95
C PHE A 133 -6.69 -15.02 12.30
N LYS A 134 -6.39 -14.21 11.29
CA LYS A 134 -7.38 -13.38 10.58
C LYS A 134 -8.49 -14.21 9.94
N GLU A 135 -8.16 -15.32 9.30
CA GLU A 135 -9.15 -16.23 8.72
C GLU A 135 -10.03 -16.89 9.80
N GLN A 136 -9.49 -17.22 10.97
CA GLN A 136 -10.28 -17.77 12.08
C GLN A 136 -11.35 -16.80 12.59
N ILE A 137 -11.02 -15.52 12.73
CA ILE A 137 -11.95 -14.52 13.28
C ILE A 137 -12.91 -13.93 12.24
N LYS A 138 -12.63 -14.08 10.95
CA LYS A 138 -13.34 -13.46 9.82
C LYS A 138 -14.86 -13.62 9.88
N SER A 139 -15.34 -14.84 10.18
CA SER A 139 -16.77 -15.14 10.29
C SER A 139 -17.45 -14.52 11.52
N SER A 140 -16.66 -14.09 12.51
CA SER A 140 -17.13 -13.44 13.74
C SER A 140 -17.07 -11.92 13.68
N VAL A 141 -16.47 -11.34 12.63
CA VAL A 141 -16.45 -9.89 12.42
C VAL A 141 -17.78 -9.45 11.80
N SER A 142 -18.45 -8.51 12.48
CA SER A 142 -19.62 -7.83 11.91
C SER A 142 -19.13 -6.65 11.07
N SER A 143 -19.48 -6.64 9.78
CA SER A 143 -19.12 -5.57 8.85
C SER A 143 -20.20 -4.50 8.74
N GLY A 144 -19.77 -3.24 8.60
CA GLY A 144 -20.63 -2.07 8.50
C GLY A 144 -19.78 -0.82 8.27
N LYS A 145 -20.30 0.38 8.61
CA LYS A 145 -19.47 1.59 8.62
C LYS A 145 -18.32 1.50 9.64
N ILE A 146 -18.60 0.85 10.77
CA ILE A 146 -17.61 0.47 11.78
C ILE A 146 -17.73 -1.03 11.91
N SER A 147 -16.66 -1.72 11.56
CA SER A 147 -16.54 -3.16 11.73
C SER A 147 -16.19 -3.46 13.18
N SER A 148 -16.67 -4.59 13.71
CA SER A 148 -16.41 -4.95 15.10
C SER A 148 -16.43 -6.45 15.35
N ILE A 149 -15.75 -6.86 16.43
CA ILE A 149 -15.74 -8.22 16.96
C ILE A 149 -16.00 -8.18 18.46
N ASN A 150 -16.69 -9.20 18.98
CA ASN A 150 -16.92 -9.36 20.42
C ASN A 150 -15.94 -10.38 21.04
N ALA A 151 -15.86 -10.41 22.37
CA ALA A 151 -14.95 -11.31 23.09
C ALA A 151 -15.15 -12.79 22.71
N LYS A 152 -16.40 -13.25 22.54
CA LYS A 152 -16.69 -14.63 22.14
C LYS A 152 -16.19 -14.97 20.73
N GLY A 153 -16.16 -13.98 19.83
CA GLY A 153 -15.61 -14.13 18.48
C GLY A 153 -14.08 -14.27 18.51
N LEU A 154 -13.41 -13.47 19.34
CA LEU A 154 -11.97 -13.58 19.57
C LEU A 154 -11.61 -14.88 20.29
N GLY A 155 -12.33 -15.20 21.36
CA GLY A 155 -12.08 -16.33 22.25
C GLY A 155 -12.06 -17.69 21.57
N LYS A 156 -12.88 -17.87 20.52
CA LYS A 156 -12.92 -19.10 19.72
C LYS A 156 -11.70 -19.34 18.82
N ALA A 157 -10.93 -18.29 18.52
CA ALA A 157 -9.74 -18.47 17.71
C ALA A 157 -8.70 -19.27 18.49
N GLU A 158 -8.02 -20.18 17.81
CA GLU A 158 -6.96 -20.98 18.37
C GLU A 158 -5.63 -20.23 18.30
N ILE A 159 -4.72 -20.51 19.23
CA ILE A 159 -3.33 -20.07 19.23
C ILE A 159 -2.43 -21.30 19.49
N PRO A 160 -1.28 -21.45 18.80
CA PRO A 160 -0.37 -22.55 19.06
C PRO A 160 0.40 -22.31 20.35
N VAL A 161 0.41 -23.30 21.23
CA VAL A 161 1.18 -23.33 22.47
C VAL A 161 2.25 -24.43 22.35
N PRO A 162 3.54 -24.07 22.15
CA PRO A 162 4.61 -25.05 22.06
C PRO A 162 4.89 -25.66 23.45
N CYS A 163 5.25 -26.94 23.51
CA CYS A 163 5.50 -27.66 24.77
C CYS A 163 4.40 -27.42 25.84
N PRO A 164 3.12 -27.73 25.54
CA PRO A 164 2.00 -27.36 26.41
C PRO A 164 2.12 -27.94 27.84
N GLU A 165 2.78 -29.09 27.98
CA GLU A 165 3.00 -29.76 29.27
C GLU A 165 4.26 -29.24 30.03
N ASN A 166 5.02 -28.31 29.44
CA ASN A 166 6.19 -27.70 30.07
C ASN A 166 6.20 -26.17 29.87
N PRO A 167 5.53 -25.41 30.77
CA PRO A 167 5.39 -23.96 30.65
C PRO A 167 6.72 -23.20 30.53
N LYS A 168 7.75 -23.64 31.25
CA LYS A 168 9.08 -23.00 31.18
C LYS A 168 9.69 -23.16 29.78
N LYS A 169 9.69 -24.39 29.26
CA LYS A 169 10.21 -24.66 27.90
C LYS A 169 9.34 -23.97 26.83
N SER A 170 8.03 -23.91 27.05
CA SER A 170 7.10 -23.17 26.18
C SER A 170 7.51 -21.70 26.04
N LEU A 171 7.74 -21.02 27.16
CA LEU A 171 8.15 -19.62 27.18
C LEU A 171 9.54 -19.41 26.56
N GLU A 172 10.49 -20.33 26.80
CA GLU A 172 11.81 -20.27 26.15
C GLU A 172 11.71 -20.35 24.62
N ILE A 173 10.84 -21.21 24.09
CA ILE A 173 10.60 -21.33 22.64
C ILE A 173 9.89 -20.09 22.10
N GLN A 174 8.85 -19.61 22.80
CA GLN A 174 8.14 -18.38 22.41
C GLN A 174 9.10 -17.19 22.36
N ALA A 175 9.98 -17.03 23.37
CA ALA A 175 10.98 -15.97 23.41
C ALA A 175 11.97 -16.05 22.24
N GLU A 176 12.40 -17.26 21.85
CA GLU A 176 13.28 -17.43 20.68
C GLU A 176 12.58 -17.07 19.36
N ILE A 177 11.29 -17.44 19.21
CA ILE A 177 10.48 -17.02 18.07
C ILE A 177 10.35 -15.49 18.04
N VAL A 178 10.02 -14.88 19.19
CA VAL A 178 9.93 -13.42 19.33
C VAL A 178 11.24 -12.74 18.98
N ARG A 179 12.38 -13.28 19.41
CA ARG A 179 13.72 -12.74 19.07
C ARG A 179 13.94 -12.69 17.55
N ILE A 180 13.55 -13.75 16.85
CA ILE A 180 13.67 -13.83 15.37
C ILE A 180 12.71 -12.83 14.71
N LEU A 181 11.46 -12.76 15.17
CA LEU A 181 10.43 -11.87 14.62
C LEU A 181 10.74 -10.38 14.88
N ASP A 182 11.25 -10.04 16.06
CA ASP A 182 11.74 -8.69 16.41
C ASP A 182 12.88 -8.31 15.45
N ALA A 183 13.85 -9.21 15.23
CA ALA A 183 14.95 -8.95 14.30
C ALA A 183 14.46 -8.73 12.86
N PHE A 184 13.53 -9.56 12.37
CA PHE A 184 12.94 -9.36 11.04
C PHE A 184 12.12 -8.08 10.93
N THR A 185 11.38 -7.73 11.97
CA THR A 185 10.59 -6.50 12.00
C THR A 185 11.51 -5.28 11.94
N ALA A 186 12.60 -5.28 12.71
CA ALA A 186 13.60 -4.21 12.70
C ALA A 186 14.27 -4.07 11.31
N PHE A 187 14.77 -5.18 10.74
CA PHE A 187 15.40 -5.16 9.42
C PHE A 187 14.44 -4.72 8.31
N THR A 188 13.18 -5.16 8.36
CA THR A 188 12.16 -4.77 7.37
C THR A 188 11.85 -3.28 7.48
N ALA A 189 11.74 -2.74 8.69
CA ALA A 189 11.49 -1.32 8.93
C ALA A 189 12.67 -0.45 8.45
N GLU A 190 13.90 -0.85 8.77
CA GLU A 190 15.12 -0.16 8.34
C GLU A 190 15.23 -0.13 6.81
N LEU A 191 15.13 -1.30 6.16
CA LEU A 191 15.24 -1.40 4.71
C LEU A 191 14.11 -0.66 3.98
N THR A 192 12.89 -0.72 4.51
CA THR A 192 11.76 0.05 3.96
C THR A 192 11.99 1.55 4.07
N ALA A 193 12.55 2.03 5.18
CA ALA A 193 12.90 3.44 5.37
C ALA A 193 14.00 3.87 4.39
N GLU A 194 15.05 3.07 4.22
CA GLU A 194 16.13 3.33 3.26
C GLU A 194 15.62 3.38 1.82
N LEU A 195 14.83 2.38 1.39
CA LEU A 195 14.24 2.34 0.05
C LEU A 195 13.30 3.51 -0.21
N THR A 196 12.53 3.93 0.80
CA THR A 196 11.64 5.10 0.71
C THR A 196 12.44 6.40 0.60
N ALA A 197 13.53 6.52 1.34
CA ALA A 197 14.46 7.65 1.24
C ALA A 197 15.12 7.70 -0.15
N GLU A 198 15.60 6.56 -0.67
CA GLU A 198 16.17 6.44 -2.01
C GLU A 198 15.14 6.80 -3.09
N LEU A 199 13.90 6.27 -2.99
CA LEU A 199 12.81 6.61 -3.91
C LEU A 199 12.53 8.12 -3.91
N THR A 200 12.55 8.76 -2.74
CA THR A 200 12.37 10.21 -2.61
C THR A 200 13.52 10.97 -3.27
N ALA A 201 14.77 10.54 -3.07
CA ALA A 201 15.94 11.14 -3.71
C ALA A 201 15.88 10.99 -5.24
N ARG A 202 15.50 9.81 -5.74
CA ARG A 202 15.36 9.53 -7.17
C ARG A 202 14.25 10.31 -7.83
N LYS A 203 13.11 10.52 -7.16
CA LYS A 203 12.04 11.40 -7.69
C LYS A 203 12.51 12.84 -7.83
N LYS A 204 13.27 13.38 -6.87
CA LYS A 204 13.90 14.71 -6.98
C LYS A 204 14.91 14.77 -8.13
N GLN A 205 15.74 13.74 -8.26
CA GLN A 205 16.71 13.62 -9.34
C GLN A 205 16.02 13.57 -10.71
N TYR A 206 14.96 12.76 -10.85
CA TYR A 206 14.15 12.68 -12.05
C TYR A 206 13.59 14.05 -12.45
N GLN A 207 12.95 14.77 -11.52
CA GLN A 207 12.42 16.11 -11.77
C GLN A 207 13.50 17.05 -12.29
N TYR A 208 14.66 17.11 -11.62
CA TYR A 208 15.79 17.94 -12.06
C TYR A 208 16.27 17.61 -13.47
N TYR A 209 16.49 16.32 -13.78
CA TYR A 209 16.98 15.92 -15.11
C TYR A 209 15.93 16.07 -16.19
N ARG A 210 14.66 15.76 -15.91
CA ARG A 210 13.52 15.99 -16.80
C ARG A 210 13.43 17.46 -17.20
N ASP A 211 13.43 18.36 -16.22
CA ASP A 211 13.34 19.79 -16.47
C ASP A 211 14.58 20.29 -17.24
N LYS A 212 15.77 19.78 -16.92
CA LYS A 212 17.01 20.11 -17.63
C LYS A 212 17.02 19.61 -19.08
N LEU A 213 16.57 18.39 -19.32
CA LEU A 213 16.60 17.73 -20.64
C LEU A 213 15.51 18.24 -21.58
N LEU A 214 14.38 18.71 -21.03
CA LEU A 214 13.24 19.24 -21.78
C LEU A 214 13.20 20.78 -21.80
N SER A 215 14.20 21.44 -21.23
CA SER A 215 14.38 22.89 -21.34
C SER A 215 15.34 23.21 -22.47
N PHE A 216 14.86 23.98 -23.45
CA PHE A 216 15.62 24.35 -24.63
C PHE A 216 15.80 25.87 -24.66
N LYS A 217 17.03 26.36 -24.90
CA LYS A 217 17.22 27.82 -25.06
C LYS A 217 16.74 28.25 -26.44
N LYS A 218 16.48 29.55 -26.55
CA LYS A 218 16.06 30.16 -27.82
C LYS A 218 17.16 29.96 -28.89
N GLY A 219 16.82 29.22 -29.95
CA GLY A 219 17.72 28.92 -31.06
C GLY A 219 18.37 27.53 -31.01
N ASP A 220 18.21 26.78 -29.91
CA ASP A 220 18.82 25.44 -29.77
C ASP A 220 18.07 24.36 -30.55
N VAL A 221 16.76 24.56 -30.79
CA VAL A 221 15.87 23.59 -31.43
C VAL A 221 14.83 24.27 -32.30
N GLU A 222 14.34 23.54 -33.31
CA GLU A 222 13.22 23.97 -34.13
C GLU A 222 11.89 23.78 -33.37
N TRP A 223 11.01 24.77 -33.44
CA TRP A 223 9.68 24.71 -32.82
C TRP A 223 8.61 24.50 -33.90
N LYS A 224 8.03 23.30 -33.95
CA LYS A 224 7.02 22.94 -34.95
C LYS A 224 5.61 22.97 -34.35
N THR A 225 4.61 23.23 -35.18
CA THR A 225 3.19 23.15 -34.78
C THR A 225 2.81 21.68 -34.62
N LEU A 226 2.17 21.32 -33.51
CA LEU A 226 1.86 19.92 -33.19
C LEU A 226 1.04 19.25 -34.30
N GLY A 227 0.01 19.93 -34.83
CA GLY A 227 -0.83 19.40 -35.90
C GLY A 227 -0.14 19.25 -37.26
N ASP A 228 1.03 19.86 -37.46
CA ASP A 228 1.82 19.71 -38.70
C ASP A 228 2.67 18.43 -38.69
N ILE A 229 2.93 17.87 -37.49
CA ILE A 229 3.82 16.72 -37.28
C ILE A 229 3.16 15.56 -36.55
N SER A 230 1.86 15.64 -36.29
CA SER A 230 1.13 14.59 -35.58
C SER A 230 -0.33 14.48 -36.03
N GLU A 231 -0.84 13.26 -35.94
CA GLU A 231 -2.25 12.96 -36.06
C GLU A 231 -2.95 13.08 -34.71
N ILE A 232 -3.98 13.94 -34.65
CA ILE A 232 -4.78 14.16 -33.44
C ILE A 232 -6.21 13.73 -33.72
N ASN A 233 -6.71 12.66 -33.09
CA ASN A 233 -8.08 12.18 -33.32
C ASN A 233 -8.69 11.64 -32.02
N THR A 234 -10.02 11.57 -31.96
CA THR A 234 -10.73 10.84 -30.89
C THR A 234 -11.15 9.47 -31.40
N GLY A 235 -11.49 8.58 -30.48
CA GLY A 235 -12.07 7.29 -30.82
C GLY A 235 -13.59 7.28 -30.66
N GLN A 236 -14.12 6.11 -30.34
CA GLN A 236 -15.55 5.84 -30.22
C GLN A 236 -15.84 4.96 -29.02
N LYS A 237 -17.08 5.01 -28.52
CA LYS A 237 -17.48 4.16 -27.40
C LYS A 237 -17.50 2.69 -27.86
N PRO A 238 -16.94 1.74 -27.10
CA PRO A 238 -17.06 0.32 -27.43
C PRO A 238 -18.53 -0.14 -27.30
N THR A 239 -18.89 -1.19 -28.02
CA THR A 239 -20.22 -1.81 -27.95
C THR A 239 -20.51 -2.33 -26.54
N GLU A 240 -19.48 -2.88 -25.89
CA GLU A 240 -19.54 -3.43 -24.54
C GLU A 240 -18.31 -2.95 -23.75
N ILE A 241 -18.51 -2.65 -22.46
CA ILE A 241 -17.44 -2.27 -21.52
C ILE A 241 -17.37 -3.39 -20.49
N LEU A 242 -16.22 -4.06 -20.42
CA LEU A 242 -15.99 -5.17 -19.52
C LEU A 242 -15.34 -4.69 -18.22
N SER A 243 -15.71 -5.33 -17.10
CA SER A 243 -15.04 -5.16 -15.80
C SER A 243 -13.79 -6.01 -15.68
N ASP A 244 -13.82 -7.19 -16.32
CA ASP A 244 -12.76 -8.18 -16.23
C ASP A 244 -11.64 -7.86 -17.23
N GLU A 245 -10.41 -8.14 -16.82
CA GLU A 245 -9.22 -7.80 -17.59
C GLU A 245 -9.17 -8.52 -18.94
N THR A 246 -8.92 -7.74 -19.99
CA THR A 246 -8.63 -8.24 -21.33
C THR A 246 -7.31 -7.67 -21.82
N ALA A 247 -6.87 -8.08 -23.01
CA ALA A 247 -5.70 -7.50 -23.66
C ALA A 247 -5.85 -6.02 -24.06
N PHE A 248 -7.05 -5.44 -24.00
CA PHE A 248 -7.33 -4.11 -24.53
C PHE A 248 -8.01 -3.19 -23.51
N ASP A 249 -7.23 -2.25 -23.01
CA ASP A 249 -7.72 -1.21 -22.12
C ASP A 249 -8.71 -0.28 -22.84
N TYR A 250 -9.81 0.08 -22.16
CA TYR A 250 -10.68 1.16 -22.62
C TYR A 250 -10.25 2.49 -22.00
N ILE A 251 -9.70 3.39 -22.82
CA ILE A 251 -9.23 4.71 -22.40
C ILE A 251 -10.21 5.77 -22.91
N ASN A 252 -11.13 6.21 -22.05
CA ASN A 252 -12.13 7.21 -22.43
C ASN A 252 -11.79 8.62 -21.99
N ALA A 253 -11.52 8.82 -20.71
CA ALA A 253 -11.23 10.13 -20.15
C ALA A 253 -9.72 10.38 -19.98
N GLY A 254 -8.87 9.52 -20.54
CA GLY A 254 -7.41 9.62 -20.58
C GLY A 254 -6.66 9.49 -19.25
N THR A 255 -7.27 9.85 -18.11
CA THR A 255 -6.63 9.88 -16.78
C THR A 255 -6.40 8.51 -16.16
N THR A 256 -7.33 7.58 -16.39
CA THR A 256 -7.31 6.22 -15.88
C THR A 256 -8.01 5.30 -16.87
N ARG A 257 -7.75 4.00 -16.73
CA ARG A 257 -8.51 2.95 -17.40
C ARG A 257 -10.00 3.09 -17.05
N SER A 258 -10.86 3.06 -18.06
CA SER A 258 -12.33 3.19 -17.94
C SER A 258 -13.06 1.85 -18.03
N GLY A 259 -12.31 0.74 -18.00
CA GLY A 259 -12.76 -0.64 -18.22
C GLY A 259 -11.91 -1.33 -19.28
N TYR A 260 -12.40 -2.44 -19.82
CA TYR A 260 -11.76 -3.19 -20.88
C TYR A 260 -12.68 -3.36 -22.09
N ALA A 261 -12.07 -3.68 -23.23
CA ALA A 261 -12.76 -3.96 -24.48
C ALA A 261 -12.34 -5.33 -25.04
N ILE A 262 -13.16 -5.90 -25.91
CA ILE A 262 -12.89 -7.20 -26.57
C ILE A 262 -11.80 -7.06 -27.65
N GLY A 263 -11.61 -5.86 -28.19
CA GLY A 263 -10.63 -5.56 -29.24
C GLY A 263 -9.96 -4.21 -29.04
N SER A 264 -9.15 -3.78 -30.01
CA SER A 264 -8.57 -2.44 -30.08
C SER A 264 -9.13 -1.65 -31.27
N ASN A 265 -9.20 -0.33 -31.14
CA ASN A 265 -9.43 0.59 -32.26
C ASN A 265 -8.27 1.59 -32.44
N CYS A 266 -7.24 1.50 -31.60
CA CYS A 266 -6.06 2.35 -31.62
C CYS A 266 -4.83 1.48 -31.37
N GLU A 267 -3.78 1.74 -32.14
CA GLU A 267 -2.46 1.15 -31.94
C GLU A 267 -1.82 1.67 -30.65
N GLY A 268 -0.80 0.95 -30.19
CA GLY A 268 0.10 1.40 -29.12
C GLY A 268 1.02 2.54 -29.57
N ASP A 269 2.11 2.73 -28.83
CA ASP A 269 3.04 3.86 -28.98
C ASP A 269 2.31 5.22 -29.18
N THR A 270 1.27 5.46 -28.38
CA THR A 270 0.34 6.58 -28.60
C THR A 270 0.24 7.46 -27.36
N VAL A 271 0.42 8.77 -27.55
CA VAL A 271 0.18 9.76 -26.50
C VAL A 271 -1.32 10.02 -26.39
N THR A 272 -1.84 10.10 -25.16
CA THR A 272 -3.26 10.36 -24.92
C THR A 272 -3.45 11.60 -24.05
N THR A 273 -4.50 12.38 -24.33
CA THR A 273 -4.92 13.48 -23.45
C THR A 273 -6.45 13.57 -23.41
N PRO A 274 -7.06 13.94 -22.29
CA PRO A 274 -8.51 14.07 -22.21
C PRO A 274 -8.99 15.25 -23.08
N SER A 275 -10.07 15.05 -23.84
CA SER A 275 -10.68 16.13 -24.64
C SER A 275 -11.71 16.93 -23.83
N ARG A 276 -12.31 16.31 -22.81
CA ARG A 276 -13.30 16.92 -21.92
C ARG A 276 -13.42 16.22 -20.58
N GLY A 277 -13.71 16.95 -19.51
CA GLY A 277 -13.95 16.41 -18.16
C GLY A 277 -13.75 17.44 -17.04
N GLN A 278 -14.31 17.18 -15.85
CA GLN A 278 -14.27 18.12 -14.71
C GLN A 278 -12.94 18.15 -13.94
N GLY A 279 -12.01 17.21 -14.20
CA GLY A 279 -10.72 17.18 -13.51
C GLY A 279 -9.55 16.54 -14.29
N GLY A 280 -9.79 16.03 -15.50
CA GLY A 280 -8.75 15.35 -16.28
C GLY A 280 -8.01 16.22 -17.30
N ILE A 281 -8.53 17.41 -17.62
CA ILE A 281 -7.90 18.28 -18.63
C ILE A 281 -6.46 18.62 -18.23
N GLY A 282 -5.53 18.44 -19.16
CA GLY A 282 -4.09 18.59 -18.91
C GLY A 282 -3.39 17.28 -18.54
N PHE A 283 -4.11 16.19 -18.26
CA PHE A 283 -3.45 14.90 -18.10
C PHE A 283 -2.86 14.42 -19.43
N VAL A 284 -1.65 13.84 -19.37
CA VAL A 284 -0.98 13.25 -20.53
C VAL A 284 -0.61 11.81 -20.20
N GLY A 285 -1.22 10.87 -20.93
CA GLY A 285 -0.96 9.44 -20.85
C GLY A 285 -0.14 8.94 -22.02
N TYR A 286 0.37 7.72 -21.90
CA TYR A 286 1.05 7.01 -22.98
C TYR A 286 0.58 5.55 -22.99
N GLN A 287 0.05 5.12 -24.13
CA GLN A 287 -0.40 3.76 -24.35
C GLN A 287 0.68 3.03 -25.12
N LYS A 288 1.38 2.11 -24.44
CA LYS A 288 2.44 1.30 -25.05
C LYS A 288 1.88 0.24 -25.98
N GLU A 289 0.84 -0.45 -25.52
CA GLU A 289 0.16 -1.54 -26.24
C GLU A 289 -1.11 -1.05 -26.94
N PRO A 290 -1.63 -1.79 -27.94
CA PRO A 290 -2.91 -1.50 -28.55
C PRO A 290 -4.05 -1.40 -27.53
N PHE A 291 -4.98 -0.48 -27.74
CA PHE A 291 -6.05 -0.18 -26.79
C PHE A 291 -7.33 0.28 -27.51
N TRP A 292 -8.40 0.45 -26.74
CA TRP A 292 -9.64 1.05 -27.22
C TRP A 292 -9.71 2.52 -26.80
N LEU A 293 -9.55 3.43 -27.76
CA LEU A 293 -9.70 4.86 -27.60
C LEU A 293 -11.19 5.24 -27.57
N GLY A 294 -11.60 5.94 -26.51
CA GLY A 294 -12.94 6.50 -26.37
C GLY A 294 -13.11 7.88 -27.00
N PRO A 295 -14.36 8.37 -27.08
CA PRO A 295 -14.68 9.66 -27.69
C PRO A 295 -14.25 10.87 -26.84
N LEU A 296 -13.96 10.68 -25.54
CA LEU A 296 -13.57 11.76 -24.63
C LEU A 296 -12.03 11.90 -24.46
N CYS A 297 -11.26 11.24 -25.32
CA CYS A 297 -9.81 11.24 -25.30
C CYS A 297 -9.26 11.48 -26.71
N TYR A 298 -8.27 12.37 -26.80
CA TYR A 298 -7.45 12.50 -27.99
C TYR A 298 -6.31 11.50 -27.94
N LYS A 299 -6.10 10.77 -29.03
CA LYS A 299 -4.77 10.26 -29.40
C LYS A 299 -3.98 11.38 -30.06
N ILE A 300 -2.68 11.42 -29.79
CA ILE A 300 -1.69 12.22 -30.49
C ILE A 300 -0.56 11.26 -30.88
N ARG A 301 -0.35 11.07 -32.18
CA ARG A 301 0.70 10.19 -32.70
C ARG A 301 1.48 10.90 -33.80
N SER A 302 2.79 10.74 -33.80
CA SER A 302 3.67 11.32 -34.80
C SER A 302 3.26 10.89 -36.21
N ALA A 303 3.27 11.85 -37.15
CA ALA A 303 3.07 11.56 -38.56
C ALA A 303 4.35 10.97 -39.22
N ASP A 304 5.52 11.21 -38.62
CA ASP A 304 6.81 10.69 -39.03
C ASP A 304 7.69 10.47 -37.80
N GLU A 305 7.86 9.22 -37.39
CA GLU A 305 8.62 8.85 -36.19
C GLU A 305 10.12 9.17 -36.30
N THR A 306 10.64 9.43 -37.51
CA THR A 306 12.02 9.92 -37.70
C THR A 306 12.16 11.42 -37.38
N VAL A 307 11.05 12.16 -37.39
CA VAL A 307 10.99 13.58 -37.03
C VAL A 307 10.62 13.74 -35.56
N LEU A 308 9.62 13.01 -35.08
CA LEU A 308 9.13 13.12 -33.71
C LEU A 308 8.87 11.73 -33.11
N ILE A 309 9.58 11.41 -32.03
CA ILE A 309 9.37 10.18 -31.28
C ILE A 309 8.17 10.36 -30.35
N ASN A 310 7.18 9.47 -30.42
CA ASN A 310 5.95 9.52 -29.60
C ASN A 310 6.25 9.55 -28.11
N LYS A 311 7.24 8.77 -27.65
CA LYS A 311 7.66 8.75 -26.26
C LYS A 311 8.32 10.06 -25.80
N TYR A 312 9.09 10.72 -26.69
CA TYR A 312 9.61 12.06 -26.41
C TYR A 312 8.46 13.07 -26.30
N LEU A 313 7.50 13.03 -27.23
CA LEU A 313 6.31 13.88 -27.18
C LEU A 313 5.54 13.70 -25.86
N PHE A 314 5.36 12.45 -25.43
CA PHE A 314 4.75 12.13 -24.13
C PHE A 314 5.49 12.83 -22.99
N TYR A 315 6.81 12.66 -22.86
CA TYR A 315 7.58 13.28 -21.79
C TYR A 315 7.53 14.80 -21.84
N PHE A 316 7.59 15.39 -23.04
CA PHE A 316 7.50 16.84 -23.21
C PHE A 316 6.13 17.37 -22.77
N LEU A 317 5.03 16.80 -23.27
CA LEU A 317 3.67 17.24 -22.95
C LEU A 317 3.33 16.95 -21.48
N GLN A 318 3.79 15.83 -20.92
CA GLN A 318 3.59 15.52 -19.50
C GLN A 318 4.31 16.52 -18.59
N SER A 319 5.51 16.95 -18.97
CA SER A 319 6.31 17.90 -18.19
C SER A 319 5.83 19.34 -18.33
N ASN A 320 5.16 19.68 -19.43
CA ASN A 320 4.63 21.00 -19.74
C ASN A 320 3.10 20.93 -19.87
N ASN A 321 2.46 20.22 -18.95
CA ASN A 321 1.03 19.92 -19.05
C ASN A 321 0.15 21.18 -18.91
N GLU A 322 0.70 22.26 -18.34
CA GLU A 322 0.07 23.58 -18.34
C GLU A 322 -0.20 24.11 -19.75
N LEU A 323 0.55 23.69 -20.77
CA LEU A 323 0.28 24.05 -22.17
C LEU A 323 -1.09 23.55 -22.62
N ILE A 324 -1.46 22.32 -22.26
CA ILE A 324 -2.77 21.74 -22.58
C ILE A 324 -3.84 22.33 -21.66
N LEU A 325 -3.53 22.46 -20.36
CA LEU A 325 -4.46 23.04 -19.38
C LEU A 325 -4.86 24.48 -19.73
N GLY A 326 -3.94 25.28 -20.27
CA GLY A 326 -4.19 26.65 -20.72
C GLY A 326 -5.14 26.76 -21.93
N LEU A 327 -5.36 25.66 -22.67
CA LEU A 327 -6.34 25.60 -23.76
C LEU A 327 -7.76 25.33 -23.27
N LYS A 328 -7.93 24.99 -21.99
CA LYS A 328 -9.21 24.67 -21.38
C LYS A 328 -10.21 25.80 -21.58
N LYS A 329 -11.37 25.48 -22.15
CA LYS A 329 -12.51 26.39 -22.25
C LYS A 329 -13.48 26.14 -21.11
N GLU A 330 -13.92 27.22 -20.48
CA GLU A 330 -14.88 27.21 -19.38
C GLU A 330 -16.19 27.86 -19.83
N GLY A 331 -17.29 27.14 -19.66
CA GLY A 331 -18.62 27.50 -20.17
C GLY A 331 -19.62 26.32 -20.14
N GLY A 332 -19.24 25.22 -19.49
CA GLY A 332 -19.90 23.92 -19.48
C GLY A 332 -18.94 22.87 -18.90
N VAL A 333 -19.07 21.60 -19.30
CA VAL A 333 -18.05 20.58 -18.99
C VAL A 333 -16.72 21.05 -19.61
N PRO A 334 -15.63 21.21 -18.82
CA PRO A 334 -14.37 21.72 -19.35
C PRO A 334 -13.87 20.88 -20.52
N ALA A 335 -13.37 21.54 -21.56
CA ALA A 335 -12.95 20.89 -22.78
C ALA A 335 -11.76 21.59 -23.44
N VAL A 336 -10.99 20.83 -24.21
CA VAL A 336 -9.93 21.32 -25.11
C VAL A 336 -10.34 21.00 -26.54
N ASN A 337 -10.34 22.00 -27.42
CA ASN A 337 -10.66 21.80 -28.82
C ASN A 337 -9.46 21.22 -29.57
N LYS A 338 -9.69 20.25 -30.48
CA LYS A 338 -8.66 19.72 -31.38
C LYS A 338 -7.90 20.81 -32.13
N SER A 339 -8.59 21.83 -32.62
CA SER A 339 -7.99 22.94 -33.37
C SER A 339 -7.05 23.81 -32.54
N ASP A 340 -7.30 23.95 -31.23
CA ASP A 340 -6.43 24.69 -30.32
C ASP A 340 -5.25 23.81 -29.88
N LEU A 341 -5.50 22.52 -29.60
CA LEU A 341 -4.46 21.54 -29.30
C LEU A 341 -3.46 21.40 -30.45
N ALA A 342 -3.95 21.32 -31.69
CA ALA A 342 -3.12 21.23 -32.88
C ALA A 342 -2.17 22.42 -33.06
N LYS A 343 -2.49 23.60 -32.52
CA LYS A 343 -1.67 24.81 -32.64
C LYS A 343 -0.51 24.89 -31.65
N LEU A 344 -0.44 23.99 -30.66
CA LEU A 344 0.67 23.96 -29.71
C LEU A 344 2.01 23.88 -30.43
N LYS A 345 3.02 24.59 -29.90
CA LYS A 345 4.38 24.55 -30.42
C LYS A 345 5.20 23.56 -29.60
N ILE A 346 5.82 22.61 -30.28
CA ILE A 346 6.63 21.55 -29.67
C ILE A 346 8.08 21.74 -30.13
N PRO A 347 9.07 21.69 -29.21
CA PRO A 347 10.46 21.67 -29.57
C PRO A 347 10.80 20.31 -30.17
N VAL A 348 11.42 20.31 -31.35
CA VAL A 348 11.83 19.12 -32.08
C VAL A 348 13.35 19.13 -32.19
N PRO A 349 14.08 18.64 -31.16
CA PRO A 349 15.53 18.44 -31.26
C PRO A 349 15.83 17.32 -32.27
N SER A 350 17.13 17.13 -32.58
CA SER A 350 17.55 16.03 -33.46
C SER A 350 17.04 14.68 -32.96
N PHE A 351 16.83 13.75 -33.89
CA PHE A 351 16.37 12.40 -33.59
C PHE A 351 17.22 11.71 -32.50
N ASP A 352 18.55 11.81 -32.62
CA ASP A 352 19.49 11.26 -31.62
C ASP A 352 19.30 11.89 -30.22
N ASN A 353 19.03 13.20 -30.16
CA ASN A 353 18.76 13.86 -28.89
C ASN A 353 17.42 13.42 -28.30
N GLN A 354 16.39 13.21 -29.13
CA GLN A 354 15.11 12.65 -28.66
C GLN A 354 15.30 11.24 -28.07
N ILE A 355 16.06 10.36 -28.75
CA ILE A 355 16.41 9.02 -28.23
C ILE A 355 17.15 9.14 -26.91
N HIS A 356 18.13 10.02 -26.81
CA HIS A 356 18.91 10.22 -25.60
C HIS A 356 18.02 10.65 -24.41
N ILE A 357 17.14 11.62 -24.64
CA ILE A 357 16.18 12.09 -23.63
C ILE A 357 15.26 10.95 -23.18
N VAL A 358 14.64 10.25 -24.14
CA VAL A 358 13.73 9.13 -23.85
C VAL A 358 14.45 8.05 -23.06
N THR A 359 15.66 7.66 -23.46
CA THR A 359 16.46 6.63 -22.78
C THR A 359 16.73 6.97 -21.32
N ILE A 360 17.00 8.25 -21.01
CA ILE A 360 17.24 8.68 -19.63
C ILE A 360 15.93 8.69 -18.84
N LEU A 361 14.86 9.26 -19.41
CA LEU A 361 13.59 9.42 -18.70
C LEU A 361 12.87 8.08 -18.48
N ASP A 362 12.94 7.15 -19.44
CA ASP A 362 12.42 5.78 -19.28
C ASP A 362 13.12 5.05 -18.13
N LYS A 363 14.45 5.18 -18.01
CA LYS A 363 15.21 4.57 -16.90
C LYS A 363 14.78 5.11 -15.54
N PHE A 364 14.52 6.41 -15.43
CA PHE A 364 14.02 6.99 -14.19
C PHE A 364 12.57 6.61 -13.88
N ASP A 365 11.71 6.56 -14.90
CA ASP A 365 10.31 6.19 -14.75
C ASP A 365 10.17 4.74 -14.28
N ALA A 366 10.88 3.81 -14.91
CA ALA A 366 10.95 2.41 -14.52
C ALA A 366 11.43 2.23 -13.06
N LEU A 367 12.43 3.01 -12.62
CA LEU A 367 12.97 2.91 -11.27
C LEU A 367 12.03 3.46 -10.19
N THR A 368 11.29 4.53 -10.49
CA THR A 368 10.58 5.33 -9.47
C THR A 368 9.07 5.18 -9.45
N ASN A 369 8.46 4.77 -10.57
CA ASN A 369 7.01 4.73 -10.71
C ASN A 369 6.48 3.33 -11.03
N SER A 370 7.32 2.42 -11.51
CA SER A 370 6.86 1.07 -11.80
C SER A 370 6.50 0.30 -10.52
N ILE A 371 5.41 -0.45 -10.60
CA ILE A 371 4.93 -1.40 -9.57
C ILE A 371 5.29 -2.84 -9.94
N SER A 372 5.69 -3.08 -11.19
CA SER A 372 6.15 -4.38 -11.69
C SER A 372 7.67 -4.49 -11.70
N GLU A 373 8.39 -3.38 -11.58
CA GLU A 373 9.85 -3.28 -11.45
C GLU A 373 10.20 -2.02 -10.63
N GLY A 374 11.45 -1.86 -10.22
CA GLY A 374 11.89 -0.66 -9.48
C GLY A 374 11.61 -0.66 -7.97
N LEU A 375 11.79 0.51 -7.35
CA LEU A 375 11.78 0.67 -5.89
C LEU A 375 10.40 0.43 -5.24
N PRO A 376 9.26 0.86 -5.83
CA PRO A 376 7.94 0.56 -5.25
C PRO A 376 7.68 -0.95 -5.12
N ARG A 377 8.04 -1.73 -6.15
CA ARG A 377 7.95 -3.20 -6.11
C ARG A 377 8.84 -3.79 -5.02
N GLU A 378 10.09 -3.34 -4.92
CA GLU A 378 11.02 -3.85 -3.91
C GLU A 378 10.48 -3.63 -2.49
N ILE A 379 9.93 -2.45 -2.22
CA ILE A 379 9.30 -2.12 -0.92
C ILE A 379 8.15 -3.10 -0.62
N GLU A 380 7.26 -3.32 -1.59
CA GLU A 380 6.14 -4.26 -1.44
C GLU A 380 6.61 -5.70 -1.21
N LEU A 381 7.64 -6.14 -1.95
CA LEU A 381 8.21 -7.48 -1.82
C LEU A 381 8.84 -7.71 -0.44
N ARG A 382 9.49 -6.71 0.15
CA ARG A 382 10.04 -6.83 1.52
C ARG A 382 8.95 -6.99 2.57
N GLN A 383 7.83 -6.28 2.41
CA GLN A 383 6.67 -6.45 3.29
C GLN A 383 6.06 -7.85 3.14
N LYS A 384 5.82 -8.31 1.91
CA LYS A 384 5.30 -9.67 1.64
C LYS A 384 6.22 -10.77 2.14
N GLN A 385 7.53 -10.59 1.99
CA GLN A 385 8.54 -11.53 2.49
C GLN A 385 8.50 -11.63 4.01
N TYR A 386 8.39 -10.49 4.71
CA TYR A 386 8.23 -10.46 6.15
C TYR A 386 6.95 -11.19 6.59
N GLU A 387 5.81 -10.90 5.97
CA GLU A 387 4.53 -11.55 6.27
C GLU A 387 4.59 -13.06 6.08
N TYR A 388 5.20 -13.51 4.98
CA TYR A 388 5.40 -14.93 4.70
C TYR A 388 6.20 -15.63 5.79
N TYR A 389 7.36 -15.08 6.19
CA TYR A 389 8.19 -15.71 7.21
C TYR A 389 7.58 -15.63 8.62
N ARG A 390 6.87 -14.54 8.94
CA ARG A 390 6.10 -14.43 10.18
C ARG A 390 5.03 -15.51 10.25
N ASP A 391 4.23 -15.66 9.20
CA ASP A 391 3.17 -16.67 9.14
C ASP A 391 3.75 -18.09 9.15
N LEU A 392 4.87 -18.33 8.47
CA LEU A 392 5.58 -19.61 8.51
C LEU A 392 6.04 -19.96 9.93
N LEU A 393 6.62 -19.01 10.66
CA LEU A 393 7.10 -19.21 12.04
C LEU A 393 5.96 -19.52 13.01
N LEU A 394 4.77 -18.95 12.78
CA LEU A 394 3.64 -18.98 13.71
C LEU A 394 2.52 -19.94 13.30
N SER A 395 2.63 -20.60 12.14
CA SER A 395 1.65 -21.57 11.67
C SER A 395 1.96 -23.01 12.09
N PHE A 396 3.20 -23.28 12.57
CA PHE A 396 3.65 -24.59 13.07
C PHE A 396 2.99 -25.76 12.34
N LEU A 397 3.29 -25.93 11.03
CA LEU A 397 2.77 -26.97 10.11
C LEU A 397 1.69 -27.86 10.76
N LYS A 398 0.41 -27.47 10.66
CA LYS A 398 -0.68 -28.28 11.22
C LYS A 398 -0.54 -29.72 10.68
N PRO A 399 -0.62 -30.76 11.53
CA PRO A 399 -0.44 -32.16 11.11
C PRO A 399 -1.35 -32.59 9.94
N ASP A 400 -2.47 -31.90 9.72
CA ASP A 400 -3.44 -32.21 8.66
C ASP A 400 -3.31 -31.34 7.39
N ALA A 401 -2.29 -30.49 7.28
CA ALA A 401 -2.00 -29.78 6.04
C ALA A 401 -1.18 -30.68 5.09
N GLU A 402 -1.75 -31.81 4.70
CA GLU A 402 -1.31 -32.51 3.49
C GLU A 402 -1.55 -31.59 2.30
N VAL A 403 -0.43 -31.08 1.80
CA VAL A 403 -0.13 -30.57 0.46
C VAL A 403 -1.25 -30.83 -0.56
N ALA A 404 -2.10 -29.83 -0.79
CA ALA A 404 -2.72 -29.66 -2.10
C ALA A 404 -1.67 -28.99 -3.00
N ALA A 405 -0.98 -29.83 -3.77
CA ALA A 405 -0.04 -29.44 -4.82
C ALA A 405 -0.75 -28.76 -6.00
#